data_AF-A0A4U5NW45-F1
#
_entry.id   AF-A0A4U5NW45-F1
#
_cell.length_a   1.000
_cell.length_b   1.000
_cell.length_c   1.000
_cell.angle_alpha   90.00
_cell.angle_beta   90.00
_cell.angle_gamma   90.00
#
_symmetry.space_group_name_H-M   'P 1'
#
loop_
_entity.id
_entity.type
_entity.pdbx_description
1 polymer ?
#
loop_
_entity_poly.entity_id
_entity_poly.type
_entity_poly.pdbx_seq_one_letter_code
_entity_poly.pdbx_strand_id
1 'polypeptide(L)'
;MLSTEKIICSFILIPNIIINCLIIYISIRHVKRSILQIFALNLCVPTLCYLLYASGALIASLIWPSDDVALGIKNVLFVLLGCHILTITTSLIATLSNRQSKQVISQLLPIAAVNWKDIVEGAFETCSLSLSYFMYFVCISAILAFRKASSNTNHSQKRKVQLIATLAYITPPNILLLPNSICTDLFAACFGTPPVFQQFCELKIYHDDSLLQARLFVTTFTVLVAFIDYRRALKQMVRNAISCLPIMRQPKKIITVTRMETTFIPKMEAISRY
;
A
#
# COMPACT_ATOMS: atom_id res chain seq x y z
N MET A 1 32.30 2.02 -6.53
CA MET A 1 31.43 1.11 -5.76
C MET A 1 30.00 1.36 -6.18
N LEU A 2 29.31 0.37 -6.76
CA LEU A 2 27.86 0.41 -6.86
C LEU A 2 27.35 0.41 -5.40
N SER A 3 26.75 1.52 -4.94
CA SER A 3 26.23 1.62 -3.57
C SER A 3 25.26 0.47 -3.33
N THR A 4 25.38 -0.25 -2.22
CA THR A 4 24.50 -1.35 -1.78
C THR A 4 23.01 -0.96 -1.91
N GLU A 5 22.68 0.32 -1.72
CA GLU A 5 21.36 0.89 -1.95
C GLU A 5 20.83 0.69 -3.37
N LYS A 6 21.66 0.81 -4.41
CA LYS A 6 21.20 0.59 -5.79
C LYS A 6 20.74 -0.85 -5.99
N ILE A 7 21.46 -1.81 -5.40
CA ILE A 7 21.11 -3.24 -5.46
C ILE A 7 19.80 -3.49 -4.71
N ILE A 8 19.66 -2.92 -3.50
CA ILE A 8 18.43 -3.03 -2.69
C ILE A 8 17.24 -2.41 -3.43
N CYS A 9 17.40 -1.20 -3.96
CA CYS A 9 16.36 -0.51 -4.73
C CYS A 9 15.97 -1.33 -5.97
N SER A 10 16.91 -1.87 -6.74
CA SER A 10 16.59 -2.74 -7.89
C SER A 10 15.84 -4.01 -7.48
N PHE A 11 16.20 -4.61 -6.34
CA PHE A 11 15.55 -5.82 -5.84
C PHE A 11 14.12 -5.56 -5.35
N ILE A 12 13.82 -4.37 -4.83
CA ILE A 12 12.45 -3.97 -4.42
C ILE A 12 11.62 -3.47 -5.60
N LEU A 13 12.25 -2.77 -6.56
CA LEU A 13 11.59 -2.14 -7.69
C LEU A 13 10.88 -3.16 -8.60
N ILE A 14 11.57 -4.25 -8.96
CA ILE A 14 11.02 -5.26 -9.89
C ILE A 14 9.76 -5.94 -9.32
N PRO A 15 9.78 -6.50 -8.09
CA PRO A 15 8.57 -7.03 -7.45
C PRO A 15 7.44 -6.01 -7.34
N ASN A 16 7.75 -4.74 -7.06
CA ASN A 16 6.74 -3.70 -6.95
C ASN A 16 6.05 -3.44 -8.29
N ILE A 17 6.79 -3.38 -9.40
CA ILE A 17 6.22 -3.28 -10.76
C ILE A 17 5.30 -4.47 -11.05
N ILE A 18 5.77 -5.70 -10.76
CA ILE A 18 5.00 -6.93 -10.98
C ILE A 18 3.69 -6.89 -10.17
N ILE A 19 3.75 -6.51 -8.89
CA ILE A 19 2.58 -6.42 -8.01
C ILE A 19 1.59 -5.36 -8.51
N ASN A 20 2.05 -4.17 -8.89
CA ASN A 20 1.17 -3.12 -9.42
C ASN A 20 0.48 -3.58 -10.71
N CYS A 21 1.23 -4.16 -11.65
CA CYS A 21 0.67 -4.72 -12.88
C CYS A 21 -0.35 -5.82 -12.58
N LEU A 22 -0.05 -6.71 -11.62
CA LEU A 22 -0.95 -7.77 -11.19
C LEU A 22 -2.24 -7.21 -10.56
N ILE A 23 -2.14 -6.20 -9.70
CA ILE A 23 -3.31 -5.57 -9.07
C ILE A 23 -4.16 -4.87 -10.12
N ILE A 24 -3.56 -4.15 -11.08
CA ILE A 24 -4.28 -3.50 -12.18
C ILE A 24 -5.00 -4.56 -13.02
N TYR A 25 -4.31 -5.65 -13.39
CA TYR A 25 -4.90 -6.77 -14.13
C TYR A 25 -6.09 -7.39 -13.38
N ILE A 26 -5.91 -7.73 -12.10
CA ILE A 26 -6.96 -8.29 -11.23
C ILE A 26 -8.13 -7.33 -11.12
N SER A 27 -7.86 -6.04 -10.94
CA SER A 27 -8.88 -4.99 -10.82
C SER A 27 -9.75 -4.95 -12.07
N ILE A 28 -9.14 -4.96 -13.26
CA ILE A 28 -9.87 -4.85 -14.53
C ILE A 28 -10.61 -6.14 -14.88
N ARG A 29 -10.00 -7.31 -14.66
CA ARG A 29 -10.51 -8.60 -15.16
C ARG A 29 -11.36 -9.38 -14.16
N HIS A 30 -11.08 -9.27 -12.87
CA HIS A 30 -11.63 -10.19 -11.86
C HIS A 30 -12.44 -9.51 -10.75
N VAL A 31 -12.26 -8.21 -10.53
CA VAL A 31 -12.98 -7.48 -9.47
C VAL A 31 -14.15 -6.70 -10.09
N LYS A 32 -15.33 -6.79 -9.47
CA LYS A 32 -16.51 -6.02 -9.88
C LYS A 32 -16.32 -4.54 -9.58
N ARG A 33 -16.84 -3.67 -10.46
CA ARG A 33 -16.82 -2.21 -10.32
C ARG A 33 -17.31 -1.77 -8.94
N SER A 34 -16.39 -1.32 -8.11
CA SER A 34 -16.63 -0.91 -6.72
C SER A 34 -15.74 0.28 -6.34
N ILE A 35 -16.11 1.01 -5.28
CA ILE A 35 -15.30 2.11 -4.74
C ILE A 35 -13.89 1.63 -4.38
N LEU A 36 -13.80 0.40 -3.87
CA LEU A 36 -12.53 -0.21 -3.49
C LEU A 36 -11.62 -0.48 -4.68
N GLN A 37 -12.19 -0.95 -5.80
CA GLN A 37 -11.44 -1.13 -7.04
C GLN A 37 -10.91 0.21 -7.57
N ILE A 38 -11.74 1.26 -7.54
CA ILE A 38 -11.34 2.60 -7.97
C ILE A 38 -10.20 3.12 -7.08
N PHE A 39 -10.32 2.93 -5.77
CA PHE A 39 -9.26 3.28 -4.82
C PHE A 39 -7.95 2.53 -5.12
N ALA A 40 -8.00 1.21 -5.30
CA ALA A 40 -6.83 0.41 -5.63
C ALA A 40 -6.20 0.81 -6.97
N LEU A 41 -7.00 1.16 -7.98
CA LEU A 41 -6.49 1.67 -9.26
C LEU A 41 -5.86 3.07 -9.12
N ASN A 42 -6.50 3.97 -8.36
CA ASN A 42 -5.96 5.31 -8.09
C ASN A 42 -4.67 5.27 -7.27
N LEU A 43 -4.42 4.17 -6.56
CA LEU A 43 -3.16 3.93 -5.88
C LEU A 43 -2.13 3.32 -6.85
N CYS A 44 -2.48 2.20 -7.49
CA CYS A 44 -1.52 1.41 -8.27
C CYS A 44 -1.10 2.07 -9.58
N VAL A 45 -1.97 2.88 -10.22
CA VAL A 45 -1.62 3.55 -11.49
C VAL A 45 -0.56 4.63 -11.27
N PRO A 46 -0.74 5.60 -10.36
CA PRO A 46 0.33 6.53 -9.98
C PRO A 46 1.60 5.85 -9.51
N THR A 47 1.49 4.81 -8.65
CA THR A 47 2.67 4.08 -8.18
C THR A 47 3.38 3.39 -9.33
N LEU A 48 2.67 2.74 -10.25
CA LEU A 48 3.28 2.14 -11.44
C LEU A 48 3.94 3.20 -12.33
N CYS A 49 3.30 4.34 -12.58
CA CYS A 49 3.89 5.44 -13.34
C CYS A 49 5.18 5.95 -12.68
N TYR A 50 5.20 6.12 -11.35
CA TYR A 50 6.40 6.49 -10.61
C TYR A 50 7.49 5.41 -10.71
N LEU A 51 7.15 4.13 -10.57
CA LEU A 51 8.13 3.03 -10.67
C LEU A 51 8.70 2.91 -12.08
N LEU A 52 7.86 3.11 -13.10
CA LEU A 52 8.29 3.15 -14.50
C LEU A 52 9.18 4.37 -14.75
N TYR A 53 8.81 5.54 -14.24
CA TYR A 53 9.67 6.73 -14.29
C TYR A 53 11.00 6.50 -13.57
N ALA A 54 11.00 5.96 -12.36
CA ALA A 54 12.23 5.66 -11.61
C ALA A 54 13.09 4.61 -12.32
N SER A 55 12.47 3.57 -12.91
CA SER A 55 13.17 2.58 -13.73
C SER A 55 13.74 3.20 -15.01
N GLY A 56 12.97 4.08 -15.65
CA GLY A 56 13.36 4.82 -16.84
C GLY A 56 14.49 5.79 -16.53
N ALA A 57 14.44 6.50 -15.40
CA ALA A 57 15.50 7.37 -14.91
C ALA A 57 16.76 6.57 -14.52
N LEU A 58 16.61 5.38 -13.93
CA LEU A 58 17.73 4.48 -13.64
C LEU A 58 18.40 4.03 -14.95
N ILE A 59 17.61 3.60 -15.94
CA ILE A 59 18.09 3.17 -17.27
C ILE A 59 18.65 4.35 -18.07
N ALA A 60 18.02 5.53 -18.01
CA ALA A 60 18.46 6.75 -18.67
C ALA A 60 19.73 7.32 -18.03
N SER A 61 19.88 7.23 -16.70
CA SER A 61 21.12 7.56 -15.98
C SER A 61 22.31 6.67 -16.38
N LEU A 62 22.01 5.49 -16.95
CA LEU A 62 22.99 4.58 -17.52
C LEU A 62 23.29 4.87 -19.00
N ILE A 63 22.44 5.65 -19.71
CA ILE A 63 22.46 5.69 -21.17
C ILE A 63 22.60 7.11 -21.75
N TRP A 64 21.82 8.13 -21.37
CA TRP A 64 21.94 9.54 -21.83
C TRP A 64 20.81 10.44 -21.25
N PRO A 65 20.99 11.78 -21.05
CA PRO A 65 19.94 12.68 -20.56
C PRO A 65 19.06 13.30 -21.67
N SER A 66 17.76 13.50 -21.38
CA SER A 66 16.86 14.60 -21.81
C SER A 66 15.43 14.17 -22.22
N ASP A 67 14.49 15.10 -21.95
CA ASP A 67 13.02 15.04 -21.83
C ASP A 67 12.24 15.02 -23.17
N ASP A 68 10.91 14.86 -23.35
CA ASP A 68 9.66 15.17 -22.61
C ASP A 68 8.47 14.53 -23.39
N VAL A 69 7.39 14.00 -22.78
CA VAL A 69 6.03 13.88 -23.43
C VAL A 69 4.86 13.80 -22.42
N ALA A 70 3.72 14.41 -22.80
CA ALA A 70 2.53 14.77 -22.00
C ALA A 70 1.18 14.03 -22.32
N LEU A 71 0.15 14.32 -21.48
CA LEU A 71 -1.35 14.22 -21.61
C LEU A 71 -2.06 12.83 -21.46
N GLY A 72 -3.27 12.63 -20.88
CA GLY A 72 -4.28 13.42 -20.11
C GLY A 72 -5.68 12.71 -19.99
N ILE A 73 -6.43 12.78 -18.85
CA ILE A 73 -7.88 12.37 -18.66
C ILE A 73 -8.60 13.18 -17.53
N LYS A 74 -9.35 14.23 -17.89
CA LYS A 74 -9.68 15.46 -17.10
C LYS A 74 -10.35 15.41 -15.71
N ASN A 75 -11.24 14.47 -15.35
CA ASN A 75 -11.99 14.60 -14.07
C ASN A 75 -11.45 13.72 -12.93
N VAL A 76 -10.93 12.54 -13.26
CA VAL A 76 -10.01 11.82 -12.37
C VAL A 76 -8.68 12.56 -12.36
N LEU A 77 -8.26 13.20 -13.47
CA LEU A 77 -7.14 14.14 -13.46
C LEU A 77 -7.31 15.16 -12.35
N PHE A 78 -8.44 15.84 -12.17
CA PHE A 78 -8.41 16.98 -11.24
C PHE A 78 -8.03 16.61 -9.79
N VAL A 79 -8.48 15.44 -9.30
CA VAL A 79 -8.07 14.92 -7.99
C VAL A 79 -6.67 14.29 -8.05
N LEU A 80 -6.37 13.55 -9.12
CA LEU A 80 -5.07 12.89 -9.31
C LEU A 80 -3.96 13.93 -9.53
N LEU A 81 -4.14 14.87 -10.47
CA LEU A 81 -3.42 16.12 -10.71
C LEU A 81 -3.38 17.01 -9.48
N GLY A 82 -4.45 17.14 -8.70
CA GLY A 82 -4.39 17.87 -7.44
C GLY A 82 -3.39 17.20 -6.48
N CYS A 83 -3.51 15.88 -6.30
CA CYS A 83 -2.54 15.10 -5.54
C CYS A 83 -1.14 15.13 -6.16
N HIS A 84 -1.00 15.09 -7.48
CA HIS A 84 0.27 15.06 -8.19
C HIS A 84 0.93 16.43 -8.17
N ILE A 85 0.20 17.53 -8.38
CA ILE A 85 0.70 18.89 -8.21
C ILE A 85 1.14 19.07 -6.76
N LEU A 86 0.33 18.65 -5.78
CA LEU A 86 0.72 18.71 -4.37
C LEU A 86 1.96 17.86 -4.09
N THR A 87 2.04 16.64 -4.64
CA THR A 87 3.19 15.73 -4.49
C THR A 87 4.44 16.28 -5.17
N ILE A 88 4.30 16.81 -6.39
CA ILE A 88 5.40 17.42 -7.16
C ILE A 88 5.88 18.68 -6.44
N THR A 89 4.96 19.53 -5.98
CA THR A 89 5.29 20.76 -5.25
C THR A 89 6.02 20.42 -3.95
N THR A 90 5.51 19.46 -3.17
CA THR A 90 6.17 19.01 -1.92
C THR A 90 7.50 18.31 -2.20
N SER A 91 7.60 17.52 -3.28
CA SER A 91 8.86 16.90 -3.71
C SER A 91 9.89 17.93 -4.18
N LEU A 92 9.47 18.98 -4.90
CA LEU A 92 10.32 20.11 -5.29
C LEU A 92 10.81 20.88 -4.07
N ILE A 93 9.93 21.15 -3.10
CA ILE A 93 10.29 21.79 -1.84
C ILE A 93 11.31 20.94 -1.09
N ALA A 94 11.07 19.63 -0.95
CA ALA A 94 12.00 18.69 -0.29
C ALA A 94 13.32 18.54 -1.05
N THR A 95 13.32 18.58 -2.39
CA THR A 95 14.55 18.51 -3.19
C THR A 95 15.39 19.79 -3.05
N LEU A 96 14.72 20.93 -2.88
CA LEU A 96 15.35 22.24 -2.69
C LEU A 96 15.66 22.57 -1.23
N SER A 97 15.30 21.67 -0.30
CA SER A 97 15.56 21.74 1.13
C SER A 97 17.03 21.41 1.42
N ASN A 98 17.61 22.03 2.45
CA ASN A 98 19.05 21.96 2.69
C ASN A 98 19.52 20.66 3.36
N ARG A 99 18.63 19.66 3.54
CA ARG A 99 18.89 18.35 4.16
C ARG A 99 19.72 18.50 5.45
N GLN A 100 19.27 19.38 6.33
CA GLN A 100 20.01 19.81 7.54
C GLN A 100 20.25 18.65 8.51
N SER A 101 19.35 17.67 8.55
CA SER A 101 19.52 16.43 9.33
C SER A 101 20.87 15.74 9.07
N LYS A 102 21.36 15.75 7.83
CA LYS A 102 22.68 15.19 7.49
C LYS A 102 23.81 15.98 8.13
N GLN A 103 23.73 17.30 8.17
CA GLN A 103 24.75 18.17 8.76
C GLN A 103 24.79 18.01 10.29
N VAL A 104 23.62 17.93 10.94
CA VAL A 104 23.51 17.73 12.39
C VAL A 104 24.12 16.38 12.80
N ILE A 105 23.79 15.30 12.10
CA ILE A 105 24.30 13.96 12.45
C ILE A 105 25.80 13.80 12.16
N SER A 106 26.30 14.43 11.10
CA SER A 106 27.73 14.38 10.76
C SER A 106 28.61 15.32 11.61
N GLN A 107 28.02 16.07 12.56
CA GLN A 107 28.70 17.07 13.39
C GLN A 107 29.48 18.12 12.57
N LEU A 108 29.09 18.33 11.31
CA LEU A 108 29.74 19.29 10.42
C LEU A 108 29.27 20.71 10.80
N LEU A 109 30.16 21.46 11.46
CA LEU A 109 29.96 22.89 11.75
C LEU A 109 30.47 23.75 10.59
N PRO A 110 29.83 24.89 10.28
CA PRO A 110 28.62 25.44 10.93
C PRO A 110 27.32 24.84 10.38
N ILE A 111 26.35 24.62 11.29
CA ILE A 111 24.98 24.20 10.91
C ILE A 111 24.32 25.34 10.14
N ALA A 112 23.80 25.07 8.94
CA ALA A 112 23.10 26.08 8.15
C ALA A 112 21.87 26.62 8.91
N ALA A 113 21.57 27.90 8.76
CA ALA A 113 20.36 28.48 9.35
C ALA A 113 19.10 27.86 8.73
N VAL A 114 18.09 27.58 9.56
CA VAL A 114 16.78 27.07 9.13
C VAL A 114 16.16 28.02 8.11
N ASN A 115 15.78 27.49 6.96
CA ASN A 115 15.12 28.24 5.90
C ASN A 115 13.61 27.97 5.90
N TRP A 116 12.83 28.85 5.26
CA TRP A 116 11.39 28.69 5.11
C TRP A 116 11.01 27.37 4.42
N LYS A 117 11.88 26.84 3.54
CA LYS A 117 11.67 25.55 2.86
C LYS A 117 11.62 24.39 3.85
N ASP A 118 12.55 24.38 4.80
CA ASP A 118 12.66 23.36 5.85
C ASP A 118 11.42 23.42 6.78
N ILE A 119 10.91 24.63 7.03
CA ILE A 119 9.65 24.85 7.78
C ILE A 119 8.46 24.27 7.02
N VAL A 120 8.35 24.55 5.71
CA VAL A 120 7.21 24.06 4.90
C VAL A 120 7.24 22.54 4.76
N GLU A 121 8.41 21.96 4.51
CA GLU A 121 8.61 20.51 4.48
C GLU A 121 8.21 19.88 5.82
N GLY A 122 8.81 20.36 6.92
CA GLY A 122 8.51 19.87 8.27
C GLY A 122 7.03 20.02 8.64
N ALA A 123 6.39 21.13 8.27
CA ALA A 123 4.96 21.34 8.49
C ALA A 123 4.10 20.34 7.69
N PHE A 124 4.45 20.07 6.43
CA PHE A 124 3.72 19.11 5.60
C PHE A 124 3.88 17.68 6.11
N GLU A 125 5.09 17.26 6.46
CA GLU A 125 5.37 15.94 7.04
C GLU A 125 4.64 15.77 8.39
N THR A 126 4.69 16.78 9.26
CA THR A 126 4.03 16.73 10.58
C THR A 126 2.50 16.74 10.44
N CYS A 127 1.95 17.57 9.55
CA CYS A 127 0.51 17.64 9.32
C CYS A 127 -0.03 16.33 8.72
N SER A 128 0.66 15.77 7.73
CA SER A 128 0.26 14.49 7.12
C SER A 128 0.34 13.32 8.11
N LEU A 129 1.38 13.28 8.96
CA LEU A 129 1.48 12.31 10.06
C LEU A 129 0.33 12.50 11.07
N SER A 130 0.06 13.73 11.49
CA SER A 130 -1.01 14.05 12.45
C SER A 130 -2.38 13.66 11.93
N LEU A 131 -2.67 13.98 10.67
CA LEU A 131 -3.91 13.58 9.99
C LEU A 131 -4.02 12.05 9.92
N SER A 132 -2.91 11.36 9.62
CA SER A 132 -2.87 9.90 9.61
C SER A 132 -3.24 9.31 10.98
N TYR A 133 -2.61 9.79 12.05
CA TYR A 133 -2.93 9.36 13.43
C TYR A 133 -4.38 9.67 13.83
N PHE A 134 -4.89 10.84 13.45
CA PHE A 134 -6.30 11.19 13.69
C PHE A 134 -7.23 10.19 13.00
N MET A 135 -6.98 9.89 11.72
CA MET A 135 -7.77 8.91 10.97
C MET A 135 -7.66 7.50 11.57
N TYR A 136 -6.50 7.10 12.10
CA TYR A 136 -6.36 5.86 12.87
C TYR A 136 -7.27 5.83 14.09
N PHE A 137 -7.25 6.90 14.88
CA PHE A 137 -8.05 6.99 16.09
C PHE A 137 -9.55 6.93 15.76
N VAL A 138 -9.97 7.60 14.69
CA VAL A 138 -11.35 7.52 14.17
C VAL A 138 -11.70 6.09 13.74
N CYS A 139 -10.81 5.40 13.01
CA CYS A 139 -11.02 4.01 12.62
C CYS A 139 -11.13 3.06 13.83
N ILE A 140 -10.24 3.17 14.81
CA ILE A 140 -10.25 2.35 16.03
C ILE A 140 -11.52 2.64 16.84
N SER A 141 -11.87 3.92 17.02
CA SER A 141 -13.09 4.33 17.74
C SER A 141 -14.34 3.76 17.08
N ALA A 142 -14.42 3.80 15.74
CA ALA A 142 -15.51 3.18 15.00
C ALA A 142 -15.56 1.65 15.21
N ILE A 143 -14.41 0.95 15.20
CA ILE A 143 -14.34 -0.50 15.49
C ILE A 143 -14.86 -0.80 16.91
N LEU A 144 -14.44 -0.02 17.90
CA LEU A 144 -14.84 -0.20 19.29
C LEU A 144 -16.35 0.07 19.48
N ALA A 145 -16.88 1.11 18.84
CA ALA A 145 -18.31 1.42 18.85
C ALA A 145 -19.13 0.26 18.24
N PHE A 146 -18.68 -0.33 17.11
CA PHE A 146 -19.32 -1.50 16.52
C PHE A 146 -19.28 -2.73 17.43
N ARG A 147 -18.19 -2.93 18.19
CA ARG A 147 -18.10 -4.04 19.16
C ARG A 147 -19.17 -3.92 20.24
N LYS A 148 -19.47 -2.70 20.69
CA LYS A 148 -20.48 -2.44 21.73
C LYS A 148 -21.92 -2.56 21.19
N ALA A 149 -22.16 -2.18 19.94
CA ALA A 149 -23.49 -2.16 19.32
C ALA A 149 -23.91 -3.48 18.64
N SER A 150 -23.17 -4.58 18.83
CA SER A 150 -23.34 -5.83 18.05
C SER A 150 -24.59 -6.63 18.43
N SER A 151 -25.77 -6.12 18.05
CA SER A 151 -26.95 -6.92 17.72
C SER A 151 -26.69 -7.66 16.40
N ASN A 152 -27.07 -8.93 16.33
CA ASN A 152 -26.71 -10.01 15.38
C ASN A 152 -27.07 -9.79 13.89
N THR A 153 -26.94 -8.58 13.35
CA THR A 153 -27.30 -8.27 11.97
C THR A 153 -26.14 -8.52 10.99
N ASN A 154 -26.41 -9.30 9.93
CA ASN A 154 -25.46 -9.60 8.85
C ASN A 154 -24.81 -8.35 8.22
N HIS A 155 -25.51 -7.21 8.23
CA HIS A 155 -25.00 -5.95 7.68
C HIS A 155 -23.90 -5.31 8.56
N SER A 156 -24.02 -5.41 9.88
CA SER A 156 -23.01 -4.93 10.84
C SER A 156 -21.69 -5.70 10.67
N GLN A 157 -21.77 -7.02 10.51
CA GLN A 157 -20.61 -7.88 10.31
C GLN A 157 -19.84 -7.54 9.01
N LYS A 158 -20.53 -7.25 7.90
CA LYS A 158 -19.89 -6.83 6.64
C LYS A 158 -19.12 -5.51 6.80
N ARG A 159 -19.71 -4.50 7.45
CA ARG A 159 -19.04 -3.21 7.72
C ARG A 159 -17.82 -3.37 8.62
N LYS A 160 -17.92 -4.20 9.67
CA LYS A 160 -16.79 -4.51 10.56
C LYS A 160 -15.61 -5.12 9.81
N VAL A 161 -15.87 -6.08 8.91
CA VAL A 161 -14.82 -6.71 8.10
C VAL A 161 -14.16 -5.70 7.17
N GLN A 162 -14.92 -4.80 6.55
CA GLN A 162 -14.36 -3.72 5.72
C GLN A 162 -13.47 -2.78 6.53
N LEU A 163 -13.92 -2.37 7.73
CA LEU A 163 -13.16 -1.44 8.58
C LEU A 163 -11.85 -2.06 9.08
N ILE A 164 -11.87 -3.34 9.45
CA ILE A 164 -10.65 -4.09 9.83
C ILE A 164 -9.71 -4.24 8.63
N ALA A 165 -10.24 -4.53 7.44
CA ALA A 165 -9.43 -4.60 6.22
C ALA A 165 -8.78 -3.25 5.91
N THR A 166 -9.52 -2.14 6.03
CA THR A 166 -8.97 -0.80 5.87
C THR A 166 -7.88 -0.51 6.90
N LEU A 167 -8.09 -0.84 8.18
CA LEU A 167 -7.07 -0.66 9.21
C LEU A 167 -5.81 -1.49 8.92
N ALA A 168 -5.98 -2.76 8.54
CA ALA A 168 -4.88 -3.65 8.16
C ALA A 168 -4.14 -3.17 6.90
N TYR A 169 -4.82 -2.47 5.99
CA TYR A 169 -4.23 -1.88 4.80
C TYR A 169 -3.38 -0.64 5.16
N ILE A 170 -3.90 0.25 6.02
CA ILE A 170 -3.25 1.52 6.35
C ILE A 170 -2.07 1.33 7.33
N THR A 171 -2.14 0.32 8.22
CA THR A 171 -1.13 0.05 9.29
C THR A 171 0.30 -0.07 8.79
N PRO A 172 0.63 -1.03 7.92
CA PRO A 172 2.03 -1.31 7.60
C PRO A 172 2.75 -0.16 6.86
N PRO A 173 2.16 0.50 5.84
CA PRO A 173 2.78 1.66 5.19
C PRO A 173 3.06 2.84 6.12
N ASN A 174 2.19 3.07 7.10
CA ASN A 174 2.31 4.20 8.01
C ASN A 174 3.32 3.95 9.13
N ILE A 175 3.59 2.68 9.48
CA ILE A 175 4.72 2.35 10.37
C ILE A 175 6.04 2.68 9.68
N LEU A 176 6.16 2.40 8.37
CA LEU A 176 7.35 2.75 7.58
C LEU A 176 7.52 4.26 7.36
N LEU A 177 6.49 5.06 7.65
CA LEU A 177 6.55 6.53 7.60
C LEU A 177 7.19 7.15 8.84
N LEU A 178 7.22 6.43 9.96
CA LEU A 178 7.68 6.97 11.25
C LEU A 178 9.12 7.49 11.20
N PRO A 179 10.11 6.79 10.61
CA PRO A 179 11.46 7.32 10.53
C PRO A 179 11.52 8.67 9.79
N ASN A 180 10.72 8.80 8.72
CA ASN A 180 10.71 10.01 7.90
C ASN A 180 10.08 11.18 8.64
N SER A 181 8.96 10.96 9.34
CA SER A 181 8.21 12.02 10.01
C SER A 181 8.72 12.39 11.41
N ILE A 182 9.52 11.54 12.07
CA ILE A 182 10.14 11.86 13.37
C ILE A 182 11.45 12.62 13.16
N CYS A 183 12.22 12.24 12.15
CA CYS A 183 13.51 12.86 11.83
C CYS A 183 13.36 13.96 10.78
N THR A 184 12.47 14.91 11.04
CA THR A 184 12.34 16.10 10.18
C THR A 184 13.47 17.07 10.49
N ASP A 185 13.90 17.82 9.46
CA ASP A 185 14.93 18.85 9.62
C ASP A 185 14.48 19.91 10.65
N LEU A 186 13.18 20.22 10.69
CA LEU A 186 12.57 21.11 11.68
C LEU A 186 12.67 20.57 13.10
N PHE A 187 12.38 19.28 13.33
CA PHE A 187 12.48 18.67 14.66
C PHE A 187 13.93 18.66 15.15
N ALA A 188 14.87 18.25 14.29
CA ALA A 188 16.29 18.23 14.60
C ALA A 188 16.84 19.64 14.89
N ALA A 189 16.40 20.65 14.14
CA ALA A 189 16.83 22.04 14.33
C ALA A 189 16.25 22.68 15.61
N CYS A 190 14.98 22.41 15.93
CA CYS A 190 14.32 23.03 17.08
C CYS A 190 14.65 22.36 18.42
N PHE A 191 14.77 21.04 18.44
CA PHE A 191 14.85 20.26 19.70
C PHE A 191 16.16 19.46 19.83
N GLY A 192 17.01 19.47 18.80
CA GLY A 192 18.11 18.50 18.68
C GLY A 192 17.60 17.10 18.39
N THR A 193 18.52 16.14 18.26
CA THR A 193 18.21 14.72 18.09
C THR A 193 18.51 13.96 19.38
N PRO A 194 17.48 13.60 20.18
CA PRO A 194 17.67 12.73 21.33
C PRO A 194 18.37 11.42 20.93
N PRO A 195 19.21 10.82 21.79
CA PRO A 195 19.95 9.59 21.46
C PRO A 195 19.04 8.44 21.00
N VAL A 196 17.82 8.37 21.54
CA VAL A 196 16.80 7.37 21.19
C VAL A 196 16.34 7.50 19.72
N PHE A 197 16.33 8.72 19.18
CA PHE A 197 15.92 8.98 17.79
C PHE A 197 17.08 8.99 16.81
N GLN A 198 18.33 9.02 17.29
CA GLN A 198 19.51 9.05 16.44
C GLN A 198 19.53 7.87 15.44
N GLN A 199 19.20 6.65 15.90
CA GLN A 199 19.14 5.46 15.04
C GLN A 199 18.08 5.59 13.94
N PHE A 200 16.91 6.18 14.24
CA PHE A 200 15.87 6.41 13.25
C PHE A 200 16.30 7.45 12.22
N CYS A 201 17.04 8.48 12.65
CA CYS A 201 17.50 9.55 11.78
C CYS A 201 18.65 9.10 10.89
N GLU A 202 19.56 8.27 11.40
CA GLU A 202 20.58 7.58 10.59
C GLU A 202 19.91 6.68 9.55
N LEU A 203 18.92 5.87 9.95
CA LEU A 203 18.17 5.03 9.02
C LEU A 203 17.51 5.85 7.91
N LYS A 204 16.89 6.99 8.25
CA LYS A 204 16.33 7.93 7.26
C LYS A 204 17.42 8.45 6.32
N ILE A 205 18.50 9.01 6.85
CA ILE A 205 19.55 9.66 6.02
C ILE A 205 20.23 8.67 5.07
N TYR A 206 20.54 7.46 5.55
CA TYR A 206 21.24 6.47 4.76
C TYR A 206 20.31 5.63 3.88
N HIS A 207 19.03 5.50 4.21
CA HIS A 207 18.14 4.59 3.48
C HIS A 207 16.81 5.22 3.05
N ASP A 208 16.74 6.54 2.88
CA ASP A 208 15.51 7.25 2.50
C ASP A 208 14.84 6.66 1.25
N ASP A 209 15.60 6.48 0.17
CA ASP A 209 15.09 5.90 -1.09
C ASP A 209 14.59 4.46 -0.89
N SER A 210 15.30 3.67 -0.08
CA SER A 210 14.93 2.28 0.21
C SER A 210 13.67 2.21 1.09
N LEU A 211 13.54 3.10 2.07
CA LEU A 211 12.35 3.23 2.93
C LEU A 211 11.13 3.65 2.11
N LEU A 212 11.30 4.60 1.19
CA LEU A 212 10.25 5.02 0.27
C LEU A 212 9.79 3.87 -0.62
N GLN A 213 10.74 3.16 -1.26
CA GLN A 213 10.43 2.01 -2.11
C GLN A 213 9.77 0.86 -1.32
N ALA A 214 10.28 0.56 -0.12
CA ALA A 214 9.68 -0.43 0.77
C ALA A 214 8.25 -0.04 1.17
N ARG A 215 8.01 1.24 1.49
CA ARG A 215 6.67 1.75 1.78
C ARG A 215 5.73 1.59 0.59
N LEU A 216 6.16 1.95 -0.62
CA LEU A 216 5.35 1.77 -1.83
C LEU A 216 5.02 0.29 -2.06
N PHE A 217 6.02 -0.60 -1.94
CA PHE A 217 5.84 -2.04 -2.07
C PHE A 217 4.88 -2.60 -1.01
N VAL A 218 5.05 -2.23 0.25
CA VAL A 218 4.17 -2.68 1.33
C VAL A 218 2.75 -2.17 1.11
N THR A 219 2.59 -0.92 0.66
CA THR A 219 1.29 -0.32 0.35
C THR A 219 0.56 -1.08 -0.75
N THR A 220 1.25 -1.45 -1.83
CA THR A 220 0.63 -2.18 -2.94
C THR A 220 0.38 -3.64 -2.56
N PHE A 221 1.33 -4.28 -1.88
CA PHE A 221 1.18 -5.65 -1.39
C PHE A 221 0.03 -5.79 -0.37
N THR A 222 -0.17 -4.84 0.53
CA THR A 222 -1.27 -4.89 1.50
C THR A 222 -2.64 -4.82 0.83
N VAL A 223 -2.79 -4.23 -0.36
CA VAL A 223 -4.04 -4.31 -1.13
C VAL A 223 -4.42 -5.76 -1.41
N LEU A 224 -3.45 -6.58 -1.83
CA LEU A 224 -3.67 -8.00 -2.14
C LEU A 224 -4.08 -8.81 -0.91
N VAL A 225 -3.55 -8.45 0.27
CA VAL A 225 -3.75 -9.21 1.52
C VAL A 225 -4.95 -8.72 2.31
N ALA A 226 -5.16 -7.41 2.39
CA ALA A 226 -6.20 -6.81 3.23
C ALA A 226 -7.59 -6.97 2.60
N PHE A 227 -7.71 -6.76 1.29
CA PHE A 227 -9.01 -6.72 0.64
C PHE A 227 -9.50 -8.11 0.21
N ILE A 228 -10.72 -8.44 0.63
CA ILE A 228 -11.29 -9.78 0.43
C ILE A 228 -11.50 -10.12 -1.04
N ASP A 229 -11.89 -9.14 -1.86
CA ASP A 229 -12.15 -9.35 -3.29
C ASP A 229 -10.86 -9.65 -4.05
N TYR A 230 -9.78 -8.92 -3.73
CA TYR A 230 -8.44 -9.17 -4.28
C TYR A 230 -7.88 -10.53 -3.84
N ARG A 231 -8.02 -10.91 -2.57
CA ARG A 231 -7.63 -12.25 -2.09
C ARG A 231 -8.38 -13.36 -2.82
N ARG A 232 -9.69 -13.21 -3.04
CA ARG A 232 -10.50 -14.21 -3.74
C ARG A 232 -10.07 -14.33 -5.20
N ALA A 233 -9.87 -13.21 -5.88
CA ALA A 233 -9.38 -13.18 -7.25
C ALA A 233 -7.99 -13.84 -7.36
N LEU A 234 -7.06 -13.49 -6.47
CA LEU A 234 -5.71 -14.07 -6.44
C LEU A 234 -5.76 -15.59 -6.19
N LYS A 235 -6.54 -16.05 -5.20
CA LYS A 235 -6.73 -17.49 -4.94
C LYS A 235 -7.31 -18.22 -6.15
N GLN A 236 -8.25 -17.62 -6.85
CA GLN A 236 -8.83 -18.20 -8.07
C GLN A 236 -7.80 -18.29 -9.20
N MET A 237 -7.00 -17.25 -9.41
CA MET A 237 -5.92 -17.25 -10.39
C MET A 237 -4.87 -18.32 -10.08
N VAL A 238 -4.41 -18.42 -8.83
CA VAL A 238 -3.44 -19.43 -8.39
C VAL A 238 -4.01 -20.83 -8.57
N ARG A 239 -5.29 -21.05 -8.21
CA ARG A 239 -5.96 -22.35 -8.42
C ARG A 239 -6.01 -22.72 -9.90
N ASN A 240 -6.38 -21.76 -10.76
CA ASN A 240 -6.44 -21.98 -12.20
C ASN A 240 -5.04 -22.28 -12.77
N ALA A 241 -4.01 -21.54 -12.35
CA ALA A 241 -2.62 -21.77 -12.77
C ALA A 241 -2.11 -23.15 -12.34
N ILE A 242 -2.39 -23.57 -11.10
CA ILE A 242 -2.05 -24.90 -10.60
C ILE A 242 -2.79 -25.99 -11.38
N SER A 243 -4.07 -25.77 -11.74
CA SER A 243 -4.83 -26.75 -12.52
C SER A 243 -4.33 -26.91 -13.97
N CYS A 244 -3.65 -25.90 -14.51
CA CYS A 244 -3.03 -25.97 -15.83
C CYS A 244 -1.64 -26.63 -15.81
N LEU A 245 -1.03 -26.83 -14.64
CA LEU A 245 0.24 -27.54 -14.53
C LEU A 245 -0.01 -29.05 -14.76
N PRO A 246 0.56 -29.64 -15.83
CA PRO A 246 0.29 -31.03 -16.21
C PRO A 246 0.76 -32.07 -15.17
N ILE A 247 1.55 -31.65 -14.17
CA ILE A 247 2.18 -32.51 -13.16
C ILE A 247 1.20 -33.02 -12.08
N MET A 248 0.00 -32.44 -11.96
CA MET A 248 -0.99 -32.83 -10.94
C MET A 248 -2.31 -33.39 -11.49
N ARG A 249 -2.34 -33.92 -12.72
CA ARG A 249 -3.39 -34.89 -13.09
C ARG A 249 -3.07 -36.24 -12.45
N GLN A 250 -3.27 -36.33 -11.14
CA GLN A 250 -3.53 -37.64 -10.52
C GLN A 250 -4.69 -38.26 -11.32
N PRO A 251 -4.54 -39.49 -11.85
CA PRO A 251 -5.62 -40.15 -12.56
C PRO A 251 -6.80 -40.18 -11.60
N LYS A 252 -7.92 -39.56 -11.99
CA LYS A 252 -9.17 -39.70 -11.24
C LYS A 252 -9.41 -41.19 -11.10
N LYS A 253 -9.19 -41.76 -9.90
CA LYS A 253 -9.75 -43.06 -9.54
C LYS A 253 -11.24 -42.88 -9.76
N ILE A 254 -11.75 -43.52 -10.79
CA ILE A 254 -13.18 -43.66 -11.04
C ILE A 254 -13.68 -44.49 -9.87
N ILE A 255 -14.09 -43.82 -8.80
CA ILE A 255 -14.88 -44.45 -7.76
C ILE A 255 -16.25 -44.57 -8.39
N THR A 256 -16.51 -45.74 -8.96
CA THR A 256 -17.85 -46.15 -9.38
C THR A 256 -18.69 -46.17 -8.11
N VAL A 257 -19.40 -45.07 -7.84
CA VAL A 257 -20.42 -45.05 -6.80
C VAL A 257 -21.58 -45.84 -7.34
N THR A 258 -21.61 -47.14 -7.03
CA THR A 258 -22.80 -47.96 -7.17
C THR A 258 -23.87 -47.31 -6.30
N ARG A 259 -24.82 -46.66 -6.97
CA ARG A 259 -26.02 -46.08 -6.38
C ARG A 259 -26.80 -47.24 -5.75
N MET A 260 -26.66 -47.43 -4.44
CA MET A 260 -27.61 -48.23 -3.68
C MET A 260 -28.95 -47.50 -3.74
N GLU A 261 -29.89 -48.08 -4.47
CA GLU A 261 -31.30 -47.70 -4.42
C GLU A 261 -31.80 -47.96 -2.99
N THR A 262 -31.78 -46.92 -2.16
CA THR A 262 -32.59 -46.90 -0.95
C THR A 262 -34.04 -46.81 -1.37
N THR A 263 -34.71 -47.95 -1.27
CA THR A 263 -36.14 -48.16 -1.39
C THR A 263 -36.87 -47.11 -0.53
N PHE A 264 -37.62 -46.25 -1.20
CA PHE A 264 -38.44 -45.22 -0.58
C PHE A 264 -39.68 -45.92 0.01
N ILE A 265 -39.72 -46.11 1.34
CA ILE A 265 -40.93 -46.55 2.03
C ILE A 265 -41.77 -45.29 2.29
N PRO A 266 -42.94 -45.11 1.64
CA PRO A 266 -43.81 -43.99 1.94
C PRO A 266 -44.41 -44.17 3.33
N LYS A 267 -44.10 -43.22 4.23
CA LYS A 267 -44.73 -43.14 5.56
C LYS A 267 -46.17 -42.64 5.38
N MET A 268 -47.11 -43.58 5.33
CA MET A 268 -48.53 -43.33 5.50
C MET A 268 -48.77 -43.06 7.00
N GLU A 269 -49.02 -41.82 7.39
CA GLU A 269 -49.60 -41.51 8.70
C GLU A 269 -50.88 -40.69 8.53
N ALA A 270 -51.95 -41.47 8.53
CA ALA A 270 -53.28 -41.25 9.07
C ALA A 270 -53.73 -39.79 9.34
N ILE A 271 -54.74 -39.43 8.55
CA ILE A 271 -55.80 -38.47 8.90
C ILE A 271 -56.51 -38.99 10.17
N SER A 272 -56.30 -38.32 11.31
CA SER A 272 -57.20 -38.41 12.46
C SER A 272 -58.11 -37.19 12.46
N ARG A 273 -59.39 -37.45 12.19
CA ARG A 273 -60.50 -36.55 12.54
C ARG A 273 -60.43 -36.25 14.03
N TYR A 274 -60.58 -35.00 14.42
CA TYR A 274 -61.47 -34.51 15.49
C TYR A 274 -61.52 -32.98 15.41
#